data_AF-A0AAN8ML48-F1
#
_entry.id   AF-A0AAN8ML48-F1
#
_cell.length_a   1.000
_cell.length_b   1.000
_cell.length_c   1.000
_cell.angle_alpha   90.00
_cell.angle_beta   90.00
_cell.angle_gamma   90.00
#
_symmetry.space_group_name_H-M   'P 1'
#
loop_
_entity.id
_entity.type
_entity.pdbx_description
1 polymer ?
#
loop_
_entity_poly.entity_id
_entity_poly.type
_entity_poly.pdbx_seq_one_letter_code
_entity_poly.pdbx_strand_id
1 'polypeptide(L)'
;MTSRGTPSRFLQSVLQNGVGRYVCQLKRISLIFSKNGQSSLGAREFIEEGVVDFAIKNPGTVVYVSPQSCRIPKIVAEYLNGNVKEEAITSKTSQQIAELITKLTNQSGLDIIRIRKPIHTDSPSIQGQWHPFTNRPPSIGPIGPQKQQANERLCETS
;
A
#
# COMPACT_ATOMS: atom_id res chain seq x y z
N MET A 1 3.78 8.57 17.37
CA MET A 1 4.22 9.23 16.12
C MET A 1 3.08 10.07 15.56
N THR A 2 3.34 11.29 15.11
CA THR A 2 2.30 12.19 14.58
C THR A 2 2.22 12.14 13.05
N SER A 3 1.03 12.39 12.50
CA SER A 3 0.73 12.36 11.06
C SER A 3 1.56 13.34 10.22
N ARG A 4 2.05 14.44 10.82
CA ARG A 4 2.85 15.47 10.14
C ARG A 4 4.35 15.13 10.07
N GLY A 5 4.85 14.31 10.99
CA GLY A 5 6.27 13.93 11.05
C GLY A 5 6.60 12.61 10.36
N THR A 6 5.62 11.94 9.75
CA THR A 6 5.79 10.65 9.08
C THR A 6 5.32 10.71 7.64
N PRO A 7 5.95 9.96 6.72
CA PRO A 7 5.51 9.89 5.33
C PRO A 7 4.11 9.29 5.24
N SER A 8 3.44 9.55 4.11
CA SER A 8 2.10 9.03 3.83
C SER A 8 1.94 8.75 2.35
N ARG A 9 1.04 7.83 2.02
CA ARG A 9 0.71 7.47 0.64
C ARG A 9 -0.80 7.40 0.41
N PHE A 10 -1.20 7.35 -0.85
CA PHE A 10 -2.57 7.00 -1.21
C PHE A 10 -2.74 5.47 -1.28
N LEU A 11 -3.99 5.02 -1.17
CA LEU A 11 -4.32 3.61 -1.34
C LEU A 11 -4.13 3.23 -2.81
N GLN A 12 -3.37 2.17 -3.08
CA GLN A 12 -3.10 1.63 -4.41
C GLN A 12 -2.87 0.12 -4.32
N SER A 13 -3.02 -0.58 -5.44
CA SER A 13 -2.69 -1.99 -5.62
C SER A 13 -1.42 -2.15 -6.46
N VAL A 14 -0.69 -3.26 -6.27
CA VAL A 14 0.47 -3.59 -7.11
C VAL A 14 -0.06 -4.24 -8.40
N LEU A 15 0.27 -3.66 -9.56
CA LEU A 15 -0.13 -4.17 -10.88
C LEU A 15 -1.65 -4.48 -11.01
N GLN A 16 -2.50 -3.64 -10.39
CA GLN A 16 -3.96 -3.82 -10.41
C GLN A 16 -4.42 -5.24 -9.98
N ASN A 17 -3.73 -5.82 -8.99
CA ASN A 17 -4.05 -7.12 -8.44
C ASN A 17 -5.53 -7.20 -8.02
N GLY A 18 -6.23 -8.24 -8.47
CA GLY A 18 -7.66 -8.45 -8.23
C GLY A 18 -8.61 -7.98 -9.33
N VAL A 19 -8.16 -7.19 -10.32
CA VAL A 19 -9.00 -6.82 -11.49
C VAL A 19 -9.16 -7.99 -12.46
N GLY A 20 -8.05 -8.63 -12.83
CA GLY A 20 -8.06 -9.81 -13.71
C GLY A 20 -7.96 -11.12 -12.92
N ARG A 21 -6.82 -11.33 -12.26
CA ARG A 21 -6.59 -12.46 -11.34
C ARG A 21 -5.92 -11.99 -10.07
N TYR A 22 -6.03 -12.78 -9.01
CA TYR A 22 -5.22 -12.60 -7.81
C TYR A 22 -3.85 -13.23 -7.98
N VAL A 23 -2.80 -12.50 -7.59
CA VAL A 23 -1.42 -12.97 -7.47
C VAL A 23 -0.93 -12.66 -6.06
N CYS A 24 -0.44 -13.69 -5.35
CA CYS A 24 0.23 -13.51 -4.06
C CYS A 24 1.49 -12.66 -4.25
N GLN A 25 1.64 -11.61 -3.44
CA GLN A 25 2.75 -10.66 -3.60
C GLN A 25 4.02 -11.10 -2.89
N LEU A 26 3.91 -12.02 -1.93
CA LEU A 26 5.06 -12.58 -1.24
C LEU A 26 5.77 -13.56 -2.17
N LYS A 27 7.06 -13.31 -2.44
CA LYS A 27 7.89 -14.12 -3.34
C LYS A 27 8.74 -15.13 -2.56
N ARG A 28 9.35 -14.66 -1.46
CA ARG A 28 10.34 -15.43 -0.72
C ARG A 28 10.23 -15.14 0.77
N ILE A 29 10.35 -16.19 1.58
CA ILE A 29 10.62 -16.09 3.01
C ILE A 29 11.98 -16.72 3.31
N SER A 30 12.82 -16.03 4.07
CA SER A 30 14.04 -16.61 4.64
C SER A 30 13.95 -16.61 6.17
N LEU A 31 14.01 -17.80 6.77
CA LEU A 31 14.05 -18.01 8.20
C LEU A 31 15.51 -18.10 8.65
N ILE A 32 15.96 -17.12 9.44
CA ILE A 32 17.31 -17.07 9.99
C ILE A 32 17.22 -17.30 11.50
N PHE A 33 17.84 -18.37 11.97
CA PHE A 33 17.72 -18.82 13.36
C PHE A 33 19.00 -19.50 13.85
N SER A 34 19.18 -19.55 15.18
CA SER A 34 20.27 -20.28 15.81
C SER A 34 19.84 -21.69 16.21
N LYS A 35 20.75 -22.66 16.00
CA LYS A 35 20.52 -24.08 16.35
C LYS A 35 20.39 -24.29 17.86
N ASN A 36 21.14 -23.52 18.66
CA ASN A 36 21.29 -23.77 20.10
C ASN A 36 20.69 -22.65 20.97
N GLY A 37 20.37 -21.50 20.38
CA GLY A 37 19.88 -20.34 21.13
C GLY A 37 18.45 -20.53 21.64
N GLN A 38 18.23 -20.21 22.92
CA GLN A 38 16.88 -20.22 23.51
C GLN A 38 15.96 -19.20 22.85
N SER A 39 16.51 -18.06 22.40
CA SER A 39 15.75 -17.03 21.67
C SER A 39 15.14 -17.55 20.36
N SER A 40 15.69 -18.63 19.81
CA SER A 40 15.27 -19.28 18.55
C SER A 40 14.47 -20.56 18.78
N LEU A 41 14.02 -20.85 20.00
CA LEU A 41 13.29 -22.10 20.32
C LEU A 41 12.02 -22.24 19.45
N GLY A 42 11.10 -21.28 19.51
CA GLY A 42 9.87 -21.36 18.72
C GLY A 42 10.09 -21.32 17.20
N ALA A 43 11.23 -20.74 16.74
CA ALA A 43 11.61 -20.81 15.33
C ALA A 43 11.97 -22.25 14.91
N ARG A 44 12.68 -22.98 15.76
CA ARG A 44 13.02 -24.40 15.54
C ARG A 44 11.77 -25.27 15.54
N GLU A 45 10.91 -25.11 16.54
CA GLU A 45 9.62 -25.80 16.62
C GLU A 45 8.77 -25.56 15.36
N PHE A 46 8.69 -24.31 14.88
CA PHE A 46 7.97 -24.00 13.64
C PHE A 46 8.61 -24.65 12.40
N ILE A 47 9.94 -24.73 12.34
CA ILE A 47 10.64 -25.40 11.24
C ILE A 47 10.41 -26.91 11.24
N GLU A 48 10.31 -27.52 12.41
CA GLU A 48 10.08 -28.97 12.55
C GLU A 48 8.65 -29.36 12.16
N GLU A 49 7.65 -28.60 12.62
CA GLU A 49 6.24 -29.01 12.48
C GLU A 49 5.43 -28.18 11.47
N GLY A 50 5.76 -26.90 11.27
CA GLY A 50 4.86 -25.94 10.58
C GLY A 50 5.30 -25.50 9.18
N VAL A 51 6.61 -25.49 8.90
CA VAL A 51 7.14 -24.86 7.67
C VAL A 51 6.73 -25.59 6.40
N VAL A 52 6.65 -26.92 6.46
CA VAL A 52 6.29 -27.77 5.30
C VAL A 52 4.82 -27.56 4.94
N ASP A 53 3.94 -27.56 5.94
CA ASP A 53 2.51 -27.27 5.76
C ASP A 53 2.27 -25.89 5.17
N PHE A 54 3.05 -24.89 5.62
CA PHE A 54 3.01 -23.55 5.05
C PHE A 54 3.40 -23.55 3.57
N ALA A 55 4.49 -24.25 3.20
CA ALA A 55 4.97 -24.31 1.82
C ALA A 55 3.97 -25.03 0.90
N ILE A 56 3.33 -26.10 1.37
CA ILE A 56 2.27 -26.81 0.63
C ILE A 56 1.07 -25.90 0.39
N LYS A 57 0.66 -25.12 1.41
CA LYS A 57 -0.47 -24.17 1.29
C LYS A 57 -0.14 -22.98 0.38
N ASN A 58 1.14 -22.60 0.27
CA ASN A 58 1.59 -21.43 -0.48
C ASN A 58 2.64 -21.80 -1.53
N PRO A 59 2.27 -22.57 -2.58
CA PRO A 59 3.23 -23.08 -3.55
C PRO A 59 3.93 -21.99 -4.38
N GLY A 60 3.38 -20.76 -4.41
CA GLY A 60 4.01 -19.62 -5.07
C GLY A 60 5.14 -18.95 -4.28
N THR A 61 5.30 -19.28 -2.99
CA THR A 61 6.28 -18.68 -2.09
C THR A 61 7.45 -19.63 -1.87
N VAL A 62 8.67 -19.18 -2.14
CA VAL A 62 9.87 -19.97 -1.85
C VAL A 62 10.30 -19.76 -0.41
N VAL A 63 10.54 -20.85 0.33
CA VAL A 63 10.98 -20.81 1.73
C VAL A 63 12.44 -21.26 1.84
N TYR A 64 13.28 -20.42 2.45
CA TYR A 64 14.65 -20.73 2.80
C TYR A 64 14.78 -20.88 4.31
N VAL A 65 15.48 -21.93 4.73
CA VAL A 65 15.78 -22.22 6.13
C VAL A 65 17.29 -22.15 6.31
N SER A 66 17.76 -21.10 6.97
CA SER A 66 19.17 -20.76 7.09
C SER A 66 19.61 -20.79 8.55
N PRO A 67 20.15 -21.93 9.04
CA PRO A 67 20.72 -21.98 10.39
C PRO A 67 21.99 -21.13 10.43
N GLN A 68 22.01 -20.10 11.27
CA GLN A 68 23.14 -19.18 11.44
C GLN A 68 23.43 -18.97 12.94
N SER A 69 24.68 -18.67 13.28
CA SER A 69 25.01 -18.22 14.63
C SER A 69 24.49 -16.80 14.84
N CYS A 70 23.23 -16.67 15.26
CA CYS A 70 22.58 -15.39 15.49
C CYS A 70 21.95 -15.32 16.88
N ARG A 71 22.07 -14.16 17.54
CA ARG A 71 21.40 -13.90 18.83
C ARG A 71 19.92 -13.61 18.67
N ILE A 72 19.56 -12.90 17.59
CA ILE A 72 18.22 -12.43 17.27
C ILE A 72 17.77 -13.17 16.00
N PRO A 73 16.90 -14.18 16.13
CA PRO A 73 16.31 -14.83 14.96
C PRO A 73 15.37 -13.87 14.24
N LYS A 74 15.32 -13.97 12.92
CA LYS A 74 14.50 -13.08 12.07
C LYS A 74 13.92 -13.79 10.86
N ILE A 75 12.83 -13.22 10.37
CA ILE A 75 12.19 -13.59 9.11
C ILE A 75 12.43 -12.46 8.13
N VAL A 76 12.93 -12.80 6.94
CA VAL A 76 13.09 -11.86 5.82
C VAL A 76 12.05 -12.22 4.76
N ALA A 77 11.09 -11.33 4.54
CA ALA A 77 10.05 -11.47 3.52
C ALA A 77 10.34 -10.55 2.34
N GLU A 78 10.47 -11.11 1.14
CA GLU A 78 10.68 -10.37 -0.10
C GLU A 78 9.41 -10.40 -0.94
N TYR A 79 9.01 -9.24 -1.44
CA TYR A 79 7.80 -9.05 -2.23
C TYR A 79 8.11 -8.82 -3.71
N LEU A 80 7.12 -9.04 -4.59
CA LEU A 80 7.27 -8.88 -6.03
C LEU A 80 7.61 -7.44 -6.47
N ASN A 81 7.19 -6.44 -5.69
CA ASN A 81 7.53 -5.03 -5.93
C ASN A 81 8.98 -4.68 -5.55
N GLY A 82 9.77 -5.65 -5.07
CA GLY A 82 11.16 -5.45 -4.65
C GLY A 82 11.34 -5.03 -3.20
N ASN A 83 10.24 -4.73 -2.47
CA ASN A 83 10.33 -4.39 -1.07
C ASN A 83 10.70 -5.62 -0.23
N VAL A 84 11.51 -5.38 0.80
CA VAL A 84 11.97 -6.40 1.74
C VAL A 84 11.54 -5.98 3.13
N LYS A 85 10.95 -6.91 3.87
CA LYS A 85 10.51 -6.71 5.25
C LYS A 85 11.21 -7.70 6.17
N GLU A 86 11.94 -7.17 7.13
CA GLU A 86 12.54 -7.96 8.20
C GLU A 86 11.69 -7.87 9.47
N GLU A 87 11.30 -9.01 10.04
CA GLU A 87 10.66 -9.06 11.36
C GLU A 87 11.44 -9.98 12.31
N ALA A 88 11.81 -9.46 13.48
CA ALA A 88 12.43 -10.24 14.53
C ALA A 88 11.41 -11.20 15.17
N ILE A 89 11.87 -12.42 15.49
CA ILE A 89 11.05 -13.48 16.08
C ILE A 89 11.63 -14.00 17.41
N THR A 90 12.48 -13.21 18.05
CA THR A 90 13.08 -13.51 19.36
C THR A 90 12.00 -13.90 20.37
N SER A 91 12.15 -15.10 20.95
CA SER A 91 11.29 -15.62 22.03
C SER A 91 9.80 -15.67 21.69
N LYS A 92 9.45 -15.76 20.40
CA LYS A 92 8.08 -16.05 19.95
C LYS A 92 7.84 -17.56 19.96
N THR A 93 6.61 -17.97 20.23
CA THR A 93 6.21 -19.38 20.10
C THR A 93 6.04 -19.76 18.62
N SER A 94 6.01 -21.06 18.32
CA SER A 94 5.74 -21.57 16.98
C SER A 94 4.42 -21.02 16.39
N GLN A 95 3.36 -20.95 17.20
CA GLN A 95 2.05 -20.44 16.76
C GLN A 95 2.10 -18.95 16.42
N GLN A 96 2.78 -18.13 17.24
CA GLN A 96 2.95 -16.70 16.97
C GLN A 96 3.78 -16.47 15.69
N ILE A 97 4.73 -17.35 15.40
CA ILE A 97 5.51 -17.32 14.15
C ILE A 97 4.64 -17.70 12.95
N ALA A 98 3.78 -18.71 13.08
CA ALA A 98 2.84 -19.11 12.04
C ALA A 98 1.84 -17.97 11.70
N GLU A 99 1.27 -17.33 12.72
CA GLU A 99 0.41 -16.14 12.56
C GLU A 99 1.16 -15.00 11.89
N LEU A 100 2.41 -14.78 12.28
CA LEU A 100 3.26 -13.75 11.69
C LEU A 100 3.53 -14.02 10.21
N ILE A 101 3.89 -15.24 9.84
CA ILE A 101 4.13 -15.65 8.45
C ILE A 101 2.84 -15.52 7.63
N THR A 102 1.70 -15.88 8.20
CA THR A 102 0.38 -15.69 7.57
C THR A 102 0.11 -14.21 7.30
N LYS A 103 0.39 -13.34 8.29
CA LYS A 103 0.30 -11.88 8.13
C LYS A 103 1.21 -11.37 7.01
N LEU A 104 2.46 -11.84 6.94
CA LEU A 104 3.42 -11.44 5.89
C LEU A 104 2.96 -11.89 4.50
N THR A 105 2.38 -13.08 4.40
CA THR A 105 1.84 -13.65 3.16
C THR A 105 0.64 -12.86 2.64
N ASN A 106 -0.21 -12.38 3.54
CA ASN A 106 -1.40 -11.59 3.20
C ASN A 106 -1.08 -10.11 2.89
N GLN A 107 0.17 -9.67 3.05
CA GLN A 107 0.60 -8.30 2.76
C GLN A 107 1.02 -8.14 1.29
N SER A 108 0.87 -6.92 0.77
CA SER A 108 1.19 -6.59 -0.63
C SER A 108 2.64 -6.16 -0.87
N GLY A 109 3.43 -5.98 0.20
CA GLY A 109 4.77 -5.40 0.12
C GLY A 109 4.80 -3.87 0.02
N LEU A 110 3.64 -3.19 -0.03
CA LEU A 110 3.60 -1.72 0.06
C LEU A 110 3.95 -1.23 1.47
N ASP A 111 4.55 -0.05 1.56
CA ASP A 111 4.97 0.55 2.82
C ASP A 111 3.80 0.66 3.81
N ILE A 112 4.06 0.23 5.05
CA ILE A 112 3.13 0.32 6.18
C ILE A 112 3.26 1.71 6.79
N ILE A 113 2.72 2.70 6.08
CA ILE A 113 2.67 4.10 6.48
C ILE A 113 1.23 4.59 6.41
N ARG A 114 0.99 5.83 6.87
CA ARG A 114 -0.35 6.40 6.90
C ARG A 114 -0.95 6.46 5.50
N ILE A 115 -2.13 5.85 5.33
CA ILE A 115 -2.95 5.95 4.13
C ILE A 115 -3.79 7.21 4.22
N ARG A 116 -3.72 8.07 3.19
CA ARG A 116 -4.41 9.37 3.18
C ARG A 116 -5.91 9.26 2.94
N LYS A 117 -6.33 8.39 2.03
CA LYS A 117 -7.73 8.14 1.66
C LYS A 117 -7.96 6.64 1.64
N PRO A 118 -9.02 6.12 2.30
CA PRO A 118 -9.32 4.69 2.33
C PRO A 118 -9.97 4.19 1.04
N ILE A 119 -10.13 5.07 0.04
CA ILE A 119 -10.70 4.77 -1.27
C ILE A 119 -9.77 5.29 -2.37
N HIS A 120 -9.80 4.62 -3.52
CA HIS A 120 -9.11 5.02 -4.72
C HIS A 120 -9.95 4.61 -5.94
N THR A 121 -10.03 5.49 -6.93
CA THR A 121 -10.67 5.25 -8.22
C THR A 121 -9.91 6.03 -9.28
N ASP A 122 -9.67 5.41 -10.44
CA ASP A 122 -9.11 6.08 -11.62
C ASP A 122 -10.18 6.87 -12.39
N SER A 123 -11.46 6.53 -12.18
CA SER A 123 -12.63 7.15 -12.82
C SER A 123 -13.56 7.76 -11.75
N PRO A 124 -13.29 8.99 -11.27
CA PRO A 124 -14.05 9.60 -10.17
C PRO A 124 -15.41 10.17 -10.58
N SER A 125 -15.66 10.44 -11.87
CA SER A 125 -16.97 10.90 -12.39
C SER A 125 -17.37 10.10 -13.63
N ILE A 126 -18.68 9.89 -13.78
CA ILE A 126 -19.29 9.15 -14.91
C ILE A 126 -20.00 10.12 -15.88
N GLN A 127 -20.66 11.15 -15.37
CA GLN A 127 -21.47 12.10 -16.17
C GLN A 127 -20.75 13.40 -16.51
N GLY A 128 -19.44 13.45 -16.26
CA GLY A 128 -18.63 14.66 -16.36
C GLY A 128 -18.34 15.27 -15.00
N GLN A 129 -17.13 15.80 -14.83
CA GLN A 129 -16.76 16.50 -13.61
C GLN A 129 -17.46 17.86 -13.58
N TRP A 130 -17.97 18.24 -12.41
CA TRP A 130 -18.54 19.57 -12.23
C TRP A 130 -17.52 20.65 -12.58
N HIS A 131 -17.95 21.64 -13.35
CA HIS A 131 -17.23 22.87 -13.60
C HIS A 131 -18.17 24.08 -13.41
N PRO A 132 -17.65 25.30 -13.22
CA PRO A 132 -18.49 26.47 -12.92
C PRO A 132 -19.61 26.79 -13.95
N PHE A 133 -19.51 26.25 -15.17
CA PHE A 133 -20.48 26.46 -16.24
C PHE A 133 -21.45 25.30 -16.46
N THR A 134 -21.36 24.20 -15.70
CA THR A 134 -22.19 23.00 -15.91
C THR A 134 -23.69 23.33 -15.85
N ASN A 135 -24.08 24.21 -14.92
CA ASN A 135 -25.47 24.64 -14.74
C ASN A 135 -25.71 26.09 -15.18
N ARG A 136 -24.85 26.65 -16.05
CA ARG A 136 -25.02 28.00 -16.58
C ARG A 136 -25.70 27.91 -17.96
N PRO A 137 -26.85 28.58 -18.18
CA PRO A 137 -27.45 28.63 -19.50
C PRO A 137 -26.50 29.35 -20.47
N PRO A 138 -26.41 28.92 -21.74
CA PRO A 138 -25.61 29.61 -22.73
C PRO A 138 -26.15 31.03 -22.94
N SER A 139 -25.26 32.02 -22.96
CA SER A 139 -25.62 33.40 -23.31
C SER A 139 -25.44 33.62 -24.80
N ILE A 140 -26.43 34.25 -25.44
CA ILE A 140 -26.38 34.61 -26.87
C ILE A 140 -25.40 35.77 -27.13
N GLY A 141 -25.12 36.59 -26.12
CA GLY A 141 -24.22 37.76 -26.20
C GLY A 141 -22.84 37.56 -25.54
N PRO A 142 -21.95 38.56 -25.67
CA PRO A 142 -20.60 38.50 -25.10
C PRO A 142 -20.64 38.36 -23.57
N ILE A 143 -19.92 37.36 -23.06
CA ILE A 143 -19.76 37.11 -21.62
C ILE A 143 -18.63 38.00 -21.11
N GLY A 144 -18.97 39.09 -20.45
CA GLY A 144 -18.00 39.98 -19.79
C GLY A 144 -18.70 41.16 -19.13
N PRO A 145 -17.99 41.90 -18.24
CA PRO A 145 -18.50 43.16 -17.72
C PRO A 145 -18.73 44.11 -18.90
N GLN A 146 -19.99 44.47 -19.15
CA GLN A 146 -20.32 45.51 -20.12
C GLN A 146 -19.79 46.84 -19.55
N LYS A 147 -18.83 47.47 -20.24
CA LYS A 147 -18.53 48.87 -19.97
C LYS A 147 -19.79 49.66 -20.30
N GLN A 148 -20.44 50.25 -19.30
CA GLN A 148 -21.41 51.32 -19.55
C GLN A 148 -20.68 52.36 -20.39
N GLN A 149 -21.11 52.55 -21.64
CA GLN A 149 -20.68 53.71 -22.40
C GLN A 149 -21.18 54.93 -21.63
N ALA A 150 -20.26 55.67 -21.00
CA ALA A 150 -20.57 56.96 -20.43
C ALA A 150 -21.12 57.83 -21.58
N ASN A 151 -22.35 58.31 -21.44
CA ASN A 151 -22.94 59.29 -22.34
C ASN A 151 -22.04 60.53 -22.33
N GLU A 152 -21.15 60.66 -23.31
CA GLU A 152 -20.67 61.96 -23.77
C GLU A 152 -21.89 62.66 -24.37
N ARG A 153 -22.62 63.40 -23.53
CA ARG A 153 -23.54 64.43 -24.03
C ARG A 153 -22.68 65.46 -24.74
N LEU A 154 -22.74 65.42 -26.06
CA LEU A 154 -22.33 66.48 -26.96
C LEU A 154 -22.73 67.84 -26.38
N CYS A 155 -21.72 68.64 -26.07
CA CYS A 155 -21.85 70.08 -25.99
C CYS A 155 -22.04 70.55 -27.43
N GLU A 156 -23.28 70.55 -27.93
CA GLU A 156 -23.64 71.28 -29.14
C GLU A 156 -24.03 72.70 -28.76
N THR A 157 -23.25 73.61 -29.34
CA THR A 157 -23.26 75.06 -29.33
C THR A 157 -24.62 75.71 -29.60
N SER A 158 -24.96 76.75 -28.82
CA SER A 158 -25.22 78.13 -29.28
C SER A 158 -25.52 79.06 -28.11
#